data_AF-A0A9R0YF04-F1
#
_entry.id   AF-A0A9R0YF04-F1
#
_cell.length_a   1.000
_cell.length_b   1.000
_cell.length_c   1.000
_cell.angle_alpha   90.00
_cell.angle_beta   90.00
_cell.angle_gamma   90.00
#
_symmetry.space_group_name_H-M   'P 1'
#
loop_
_entity.id
_entity.type
_entity.pdbx_description
1 polymer ?
#
loop_
_entity_poly.entity_id
_entity_poly.type
_entity_poly.pdbx_seq_one_letter_code
_entity_poly.pdbx_strand_id
1 'polypeptide(L)'
;MQVHRNSYALVVSMENITLNWYWGNDRSMLMSNCLFRMGGAAILLSNRAADKRRSKYQLVHTVRTHHGADDRAYRCVFQEEDKAGRVGVALSKDLMAVAGEALKTNITTLGPLVLPMSEQILFLTSLIGKKIFGLKMKPYIPDFKMAFEHFCIHAGGRAVLDTIEKNLELNDWHMEPSRMTLNRWGNTSSSSLWYELAYTEAKGRVRRGHRAWQIAFGSGFKCNSAVWRALKDIHPSKEAGSNPWIEEIHRFPVEVPKVESVVSSP
;
A
#
# COMPACT_ATOMS: atom_id res chain seq x y z
N MET A 1 -8.96 -11.85 15.13
CA MET A 1 -9.26 -13.29 15.32
C MET A 1 -8.37 -13.98 16.37
N GLN A 2 -7.61 -13.25 17.19
CA GLN A 2 -6.88 -13.86 18.32
C GLN A 2 -7.77 -14.06 19.55
N VAL A 3 -8.86 -13.28 19.66
CA VAL A 3 -9.82 -13.33 20.77
C VAL A 3 -10.78 -14.52 20.63
N HIS A 4 -11.43 -14.67 19.47
CA HIS A 4 -12.39 -15.75 19.22
C HIS A 4 -11.71 -16.94 18.54
N ARG A 5 -11.79 -18.13 19.15
CA ARG A 5 -11.23 -19.37 18.59
C ARG A 5 -12.17 -19.96 17.53
N ASN A 6 -11.60 -20.66 16.54
CA ASN A 6 -12.32 -21.41 15.51
C ASN A 6 -13.36 -20.59 14.70
N SER A 7 -13.02 -19.36 14.37
CA SER A 7 -13.89 -18.42 13.67
C SER A 7 -13.42 -18.16 12.24
N TYR A 8 -14.38 -17.71 11.42
CA TYR A 8 -14.10 -17.05 10.15
C TYR A 8 -14.26 -15.54 10.30
N ALA A 9 -13.52 -14.78 9.51
CA ALA A 9 -13.77 -13.37 9.31
C ALA A 9 -13.79 -13.09 7.81
N LEU A 10 -14.89 -12.49 7.33
CA LEU A 10 -14.98 -11.98 5.98
C LEU A 10 -14.59 -10.50 5.98
N VAL A 11 -13.51 -10.16 5.28
CA VAL A 11 -13.10 -8.78 5.07
C VAL A 11 -13.62 -8.36 3.70
N VAL A 12 -14.51 -7.37 3.68
CA VAL A 12 -15.03 -6.79 2.44
C VAL A 12 -14.50 -5.37 2.33
N SER A 13 -13.70 -5.12 1.32
CA SER A 13 -13.25 -3.79 0.91
C SER A 13 -14.09 -3.39 -0.30
N MET A 14 -14.78 -2.26 -0.23
CA MET A 14 -15.54 -1.74 -1.37
C MET A 14 -15.47 -0.22 -1.38
N GLU A 15 -15.22 0.34 -2.56
CA GLU A 15 -15.18 1.78 -2.79
C GLU A 15 -16.24 2.16 -3.83
N ASN A 16 -17.09 3.11 -3.46
CA ASN A 16 -18.11 3.69 -4.34
C ASN A 16 -17.92 5.21 -4.38
N ILE A 17 -17.66 5.73 -5.59
CA ILE A 17 -17.36 7.15 -5.81
C ILE A 17 -18.60 8.02 -6.01
N THR A 18 -19.80 7.45 -6.11
CA THR A 18 -21.03 8.20 -6.45
C THR A 18 -21.32 9.33 -5.47
N LEU A 19 -21.00 9.17 -4.19
CA LEU A 19 -21.21 10.20 -3.15
C LEU A 19 -20.02 11.14 -2.95
N ASN A 20 -18.87 10.85 -3.56
CA ASN A 20 -17.62 11.56 -3.34
C ASN A 20 -17.15 12.35 -4.59
N TRP A 21 -17.97 12.39 -5.65
CA TRP A 21 -17.66 13.17 -6.84
C TRP A 21 -17.80 14.66 -6.56
N TYR A 22 -16.69 15.39 -6.69
CA TYR A 22 -16.67 16.82 -6.44
C TYR A 22 -17.13 17.61 -7.68
N TRP A 23 -18.18 18.41 -7.53
CA TRP A 23 -18.79 19.21 -8.61
C TRP A 23 -18.31 20.66 -8.65
N GLY A 24 -17.39 21.04 -7.76
CA GLY A 24 -16.87 22.39 -7.71
C GLY A 24 -15.61 22.60 -8.55
N ASN A 25 -14.87 23.66 -8.21
CA ASN A 25 -13.67 24.06 -8.95
C ASN A 25 -12.46 24.34 -8.03
N ASP A 26 -12.53 23.91 -6.78
CA ASP A 26 -11.35 23.90 -5.91
C ASP A 26 -10.36 22.84 -6.39
N ARG A 27 -9.14 23.28 -6.71
CA ARG A 27 -8.09 22.40 -7.25
C ARG A 27 -7.71 21.28 -6.29
N SER A 28 -7.73 21.53 -4.99
CA SER A 28 -7.35 20.53 -3.98
C SER A 28 -8.37 19.38 -3.91
N MET A 29 -9.62 19.66 -4.25
CA MET A 29 -10.71 18.68 -4.29
C MET A 29 -10.86 18.03 -5.66
N LEU A 30 -10.58 18.73 -6.76
CA LEU A 30 -10.63 18.15 -8.11
C LEU A 30 -9.67 16.98 -8.30
N MET A 31 -8.55 16.95 -7.57
CA MET A 31 -7.59 15.84 -7.65
C MET A 31 -8.22 14.50 -7.26
N SER A 32 -9.20 14.47 -6.34
CA SER A 32 -9.85 13.22 -5.95
C SER A 32 -10.59 12.58 -7.12
N ASN A 33 -11.25 13.39 -7.96
CA ASN A 33 -11.98 12.92 -9.15
C ASN A 33 -11.06 12.27 -10.19
N CYS A 34 -9.80 12.69 -10.26
CA CYS A 34 -8.81 12.14 -11.20
C CYS A 34 -8.16 10.85 -10.67
N LEU A 35 -8.11 10.66 -9.36
CA LEU A 35 -7.42 9.54 -8.72
C LEU A 35 -8.35 8.36 -8.44
N PHE A 36 -9.48 8.63 -7.79
CA PHE A 36 -10.33 7.58 -7.25
C PHE A 36 -11.17 6.88 -8.31
N ARG A 37 -11.25 5.56 -8.17
CA ARG A 37 -12.08 4.67 -8.98
C ARG A 37 -12.83 3.70 -8.07
N MET A 38 -13.84 3.05 -8.64
CA MET A 38 -14.60 2.03 -7.92
C MET A 38 -13.86 0.70 -7.98
N GLY A 39 -13.94 -0.06 -6.89
CA GLY A 39 -13.36 -1.39 -6.81
C GLY A 39 -13.87 -2.13 -5.59
N GLY A 40 -13.64 -3.44 -5.56
CA GLY A 40 -14.08 -4.27 -4.45
C GLY A 40 -13.28 -5.56 -4.35
N ALA A 41 -13.11 -6.03 -3.12
CA ALA A 41 -12.46 -7.30 -2.82
C ALA A 41 -13.06 -7.92 -1.57
N ALA A 42 -13.22 -9.25 -1.57
CA ALA A 42 -13.72 -10.02 -0.44
C ALA A 42 -12.72 -11.12 -0.06
N ILE A 43 -12.20 -11.07 1.16
CA ILE A 43 -11.15 -11.97 1.64
C ILE A 43 -11.67 -12.73 2.84
N LEU A 44 -11.64 -14.06 2.75
CA LEU A 44 -11.99 -14.94 3.86
C LEU A 44 -10.75 -15.29 4.67
N LEU A 45 -10.75 -14.91 5.94
CA LEU A 45 -9.74 -15.28 6.93
C LEU A 45 -10.29 -16.40 7.83
N SER A 46 -9.43 -17.33 8.20
CA SER A 46 -9.73 -18.38 9.19
C SER A 46 -8.61 -18.50 10.21
N ASN A 47 -8.96 -18.77 11.47
CA ASN A 47 -8.00 -19.21 12.50
C ASN A 47 -8.17 -20.69 12.88
N ARG A 48 -8.94 -21.46 12.10
CA ARG A 48 -9.15 -22.89 12.33
C ARG A 48 -7.94 -23.68 11.83
N ALA A 49 -7.46 -24.61 12.64
CA ALA A 49 -6.33 -25.47 12.27
C ALA A 49 -6.60 -26.30 11.00
N ALA A 50 -7.84 -26.77 10.81
CA ALA A 50 -8.26 -27.55 9.65
C ALA A 50 -8.11 -26.79 8.32
N ASP A 51 -8.24 -25.46 8.33
CA ASP A 51 -8.19 -24.64 7.11
C ASP A 51 -6.77 -24.34 6.65
N LYS A 52 -5.77 -24.54 7.51
CA LYS A 52 -4.37 -24.17 7.24
C LYS A 52 -3.83 -24.81 5.95
N ARG A 53 -4.28 -26.02 5.60
CA ARG A 53 -3.85 -26.74 4.40
C ARG A 53 -4.42 -26.14 3.11
N ARG A 54 -5.57 -25.46 3.15
CA ARG A 54 -6.21 -24.84 1.98
C ARG A 54 -5.88 -23.36 1.84
N SER A 55 -5.54 -22.68 2.94
CA SER A 55 -5.18 -21.26 2.98
C SER A 55 -4.01 -20.91 2.05
N LYS A 56 -4.11 -19.78 1.34
CA LYS A 56 -3.05 -19.22 0.51
C LYS A 56 -1.96 -18.56 1.35
N TYR A 57 -2.38 -17.75 2.33
CA TYR A 57 -1.49 -16.94 3.15
C TYR A 57 -1.78 -17.10 4.64
N GLN A 58 -0.77 -16.81 5.45
CA GLN A 58 -0.87 -16.54 6.87
C GLN A 58 -0.54 -15.07 7.13
N LEU A 59 -1.42 -14.36 7.83
CA LEU A 59 -1.11 -13.05 8.37
C LEU A 59 -0.16 -13.21 9.56
N VAL A 60 1.04 -12.65 9.47
CA VAL A 60 2.11 -12.79 10.47
C VAL A 60 2.14 -11.57 11.39
N HIS A 61 2.17 -10.38 10.81
CA HIS A 61 2.23 -9.12 11.55
C HIS A 61 1.30 -8.08 10.94
N THR A 62 0.76 -7.23 11.82
CA THR A 62 0.07 -6.00 11.44
C THR A 62 0.63 -4.86 12.27
N VAL A 63 1.04 -3.78 11.61
CA VAL A 63 1.55 -2.58 12.28
C VAL A 63 0.75 -1.39 11.77
N ARG A 64 0.25 -0.57 12.70
CA ARG A 64 -0.46 0.67 12.39
C ARG A 64 0.20 1.81 13.13
N THR A 65 0.52 2.87 12.40
CA THR A 65 0.94 4.17 12.96
C THR A 65 -0.11 5.22 12.65
N HIS A 66 -0.22 6.22 13.52
CA HIS A 66 -1.24 7.26 13.45
C HIS A 66 -0.64 8.61 13.84
N HIS A 67 -0.77 9.59 12.96
CA HIS A 67 -0.22 10.94 13.14
C HIS A 67 -1.27 12.02 13.35
N GLY A 68 -2.56 11.68 13.52
CA GLY A 68 -3.63 12.68 13.62
C GLY A 68 -3.72 13.51 14.90
N ALA A 69 -2.69 13.47 15.74
CA ALA A 69 -2.48 14.51 16.74
C ALA A 69 -1.73 15.73 16.16
N ASP A 70 -1.09 15.59 15.00
CA ASP A 70 -0.50 16.69 14.23
C ASP A 70 -1.57 17.27 13.28
N ASP A 71 -1.81 18.58 13.36
CA ASP A 71 -2.85 19.26 12.58
C ASP A 71 -2.63 19.16 11.07
N ARG A 72 -1.37 19.20 10.61
CA ARG A 72 -1.06 19.04 9.17
C ARG A 72 -1.45 17.64 8.72
N ALA A 73 -1.13 16.63 9.53
CA ALA A 73 -1.48 15.25 9.22
C ALA A 73 -2.99 15.00 9.28
N TYR A 74 -3.68 15.60 10.25
CA TYR A 74 -5.12 15.51 10.43
C TYR A 74 -5.88 16.14 9.26
N ARG A 75 -5.50 17.36 8.86
CA ARG A 75 -6.10 18.09 7.74
C ARG A 75 -5.57 17.68 6.37
N CYS A 76 -4.67 16.70 6.31
CA CYS A 76 -3.95 16.35 5.09
C CYS A 76 -4.86 15.81 3.98
N VAL A 77 -5.85 15.01 4.37
CA VAL A 77 -6.89 14.45 3.50
C VAL A 77 -8.18 14.57 4.28
N PHE A 78 -9.02 15.52 3.90
CA PHE A 78 -10.18 15.89 4.69
C PHE A 78 -11.40 16.11 3.80
N GLN A 79 -12.56 15.68 4.27
CA GLN A 79 -13.82 15.94 3.59
C GLN A 79 -14.40 17.23 4.15
N GLU A 80 -14.54 18.25 3.30
CA GLU A 80 -15.03 19.57 3.69
C GLU A 80 -15.85 20.21 2.56
N GLU A 81 -16.56 21.27 2.90
CA GLU A 81 -17.29 22.09 1.93
C GLU A 81 -16.37 23.14 1.32
N ASP A 82 -16.49 23.36 0.02
CA ASP A 82 -15.90 24.52 -0.63
C ASP A 82 -16.64 25.82 -0.28
N LYS A 83 -16.15 26.96 -0.78
CA LYS A 83 -16.76 28.28 -0.54
C LYS A 83 -18.21 28.40 -1.03
N ALA A 84 -18.68 27.50 -1.89
CA ALA A 84 -20.03 27.46 -2.42
C ALA A 84 -20.90 26.37 -1.75
N GLY A 85 -20.43 25.77 -0.64
CA GLY A 85 -21.14 24.73 0.10
C GLY A 85 -21.11 23.35 -0.56
N ARG A 86 -20.24 23.13 -1.55
CA ARG A 86 -20.13 21.82 -2.23
C ARG A 86 -19.12 20.96 -1.51
N VAL A 87 -19.57 19.80 -1.03
CA VAL A 87 -18.71 18.82 -0.34
C VAL A 87 -17.72 18.18 -1.31
N GLY A 88 -16.47 18.10 -0.91
CA GLY A 88 -15.40 17.40 -1.64
C GLY A 88 -14.33 16.85 -0.69
N VAL A 89 -13.41 16.05 -1.22
CA VAL A 89 -12.25 15.54 -0.48
C VAL A 89 -11.03 16.39 -0.84
N ALA A 90 -10.63 17.28 0.06
CA ALA A 90 -9.46 18.12 -0.12
C ALA A 90 -8.17 17.33 0.15
N LEU A 91 -7.23 17.42 -0.79
CA LEU A 91 -5.87 16.91 -0.64
C LEU A 91 -4.90 18.07 -0.39
N SER A 92 -4.29 18.08 0.80
CA SER A 92 -3.29 19.09 1.16
C SER A 92 -2.00 18.92 0.36
N LYS A 93 -1.29 20.03 0.16
CA LYS A 93 0.06 20.04 -0.43
C LYS A 93 1.09 19.33 0.45
N ASP A 94 0.82 19.21 1.77
CA ASP A 94 1.69 18.54 2.72
C ASP A 94 1.63 17.00 2.63
N LEU A 95 0.77 16.46 1.77
CA LEU A 95 0.51 15.02 1.66
C LEU A 95 1.77 14.17 1.50
N MET A 96 2.72 14.58 0.66
CA MET A 96 3.94 13.81 0.45
C MET A 96 4.86 13.84 1.68
N ALA A 97 4.95 14.99 2.37
CA ALA A 97 5.78 15.13 3.56
C ALA A 97 5.21 14.31 4.72
N VAL A 98 3.91 14.46 5.00
CA VAL A 98 3.19 13.71 6.04
C VAL A 98 3.24 12.20 5.76
N ALA A 99 3.08 11.79 4.50
CA ALA A 99 3.19 10.38 4.13
C ALA A 99 4.59 9.82 4.38
N GLY A 100 5.64 10.59 4.07
CA GLY A 100 7.03 10.22 4.37
C GLY A 100 7.29 10.06 5.87
N GLU A 101 6.78 10.97 6.69
CA GLU A 101 6.88 10.88 8.16
C GLU A 101 6.14 9.66 8.72
N ALA A 102 4.93 9.40 8.23
CA ALA A 102 4.14 8.24 8.63
C ALA A 102 4.77 6.91 8.19
N LEU A 103 5.34 6.87 6.97
CA LEU A 103 6.11 5.75 6.46
C LEU A 103 7.32 5.48 7.35
N LYS A 104 8.13 6.51 7.63
CA LYS A 104 9.33 6.38 8.47
C LYS A 104 9.01 5.81 9.85
N THR A 105 7.94 6.29 10.48
CA THR A 105 7.47 5.79 11.77
C THR A 105 7.05 4.32 11.66
N ASN A 106 6.27 3.98 10.61
CA ASN A 106 5.79 2.62 10.40
C ASN A 106 6.93 1.62 10.17
N ILE A 107 7.90 1.94 9.30
CA ILE A 107 9.03 1.04 9.01
C ILE A 107 9.97 0.89 10.21
N THR A 108 10.09 1.93 11.05
CA THR A 108 10.86 1.84 12.30
C THR A 108 10.20 0.86 13.28
N THR A 109 8.87 0.82 13.35
CA THR A 109 8.13 -0.14 14.17
C THR A 109 8.11 -1.54 13.55
N LEU A 110 7.99 -1.64 12.22
CA LEU A 110 7.91 -2.92 11.51
C LEU A 110 9.27 -3.63 11.45
N GLY A 111 10.37 -2.89 11.27
CA GLY A 111 11.71 -3.42 11.04
C GLY A 111 12.11 -4.54 12.02
N PRO A 112 12.05 -4.32 13.35
CA PRO A 112 12.40 -5.35 14.34
C PRO A 112 11.58 -6.65 14.27
N LEU A 113 10.39 -6.60 13.68
CA LEU A 113 9.50 -7.77 13.56
C LEU A 113 9.82 -8.64 12.34
N VAL A 114 10.46 -8.07 11.31
CA VAL A 114 10.53 -8.71 9.97
C VAL A 114 11.94 -8.84 9.41
N LEU A 115 12.85 -7.96 9.83
CA LEU A 115 14.22 -7.91 9.33
C LEU A 115 15.11 -8.93 10.05
N PRO A 116 16.11 -9.49 9.36
CA PRO A 116 17.17 -10.28 9.99
C PRO A 116 17.90 -9.50 11.10
N MET A 117 18.47 -10.20 12.08
CA MET A 117 19.22 -9.56 13.18
C MET A 117 20.38 -8.68 12.70
N SER A 118 21.04 -9.03 11.58
CA SER A 118 22.12 -8.22 10.99
C SER A 118 21.66 -6.81 10.64
N GLU A 119 20.51 -6.68 9.99
CA GLU A 119 19.89 -5.40 9.62
C GLU A 119 19.45 -4.62 10.86
N GLN A 120 18.91 -5.32 11.87
CA GLN A 120 18.50 -4.69 13.12
C GLN A 120 19.68 -4.07 13.88
N ILE A 121 20.83 -4.75 13.91
CA ILE A 121 22.05 -4.25 14.55
C ILE A 121 22.57 -3.00 13.81
N LEU A 122 22.63 -3.03 12.48
CA LEU A 122 23.05 -1.87 11.67
C LEU A 122 22.13 -0.66 11.87
N PHE A 123 20.82 -0.89 11.87
CA PHE A 123 19.86 0.17 12.14
C PHE A 123 20.01 0.74 13.55
N LEU A 124 20.09 -0.12 14.57
CA LEU A 124 20.20 0.29 15.97
C LEU A 124 21.49 1.07 16.24
N THR A 125 22.62 0.59 15.72
CA THR A 125 23.92 1.29 15.83
C THR A 125 23.86 2.68 15.19
N SER A 126 23.24 2.82 14.02
CA SER A 126 23.05 4.12 13.37
C SER A 126 22.18 5.07 14.21
N LEU A 127 21.14 4.53 14.86
CA LEU A 127 20.18 5.30 15.65
C LEU A 127 20.82 5.77 16.97
N ILE A 128 21.57 4.90 17.64
CA ILE A 128 22.37 5.21 18.84
C ILE A 128 23.45 6.25 18.49
N GLY A 129 24.23 6.02 17.44
CA GLY A 129 25.28 6.94 16.99
C GLY A 129 24.76 8.36 16.75
N LYS A 130 23.59 8.49 16.12
CA LYS A 130 22.98 9.78 15.84
C LYS A 130 22.32 10.42 17.07
N LYS A 131 21.55 9.65 17.85
CA LYS A 131 20.70 10.19 18.93
C LYS A 131 21.44 10.38 20.25
N ILE A 132 22.40 9.49 20.56
CA ILE A 132 23.13 9.49 21.84
C ILE A 132 24.50 10.16 21.67
N PHE A 133 25.22 9.82 20.60
CA PHE A 133 26.59 10.31 20.38
C PHE A 133 26.68 11.56 19.49
N GLY A 134 25.55 12.07 19.00
CA GLY A 134 25.52 13.30 18.17
C GLY A 134 26.32 13.19 16.86
N LEU A 135 26.65 11.97 16.41
CA LEU A 135 27.47 11.75 15.23
C LEU A 135 26.71 12.19 13.98
N LYS A 136 27.38 12.93 13.09
CA LYS A 136 26.86 13.29 11.75
C LYS A 136 26.89 12.09 10.81
N MET A 137 26.13 11.05 11.14
CA MET A 137 25.93 9.88 10.28
C MET A 137 24.63 10.03 9.49
N LYS A 138 24.67 9.62 8.22
CA LYS A 138 23.44 9.45 7.43
C LYS A 138 22.59 8.37 8.09
N PRO A 139 21.26 8.58 8.29
CA PRO A 139 20.38 7.55 8.81
C PRO A 139 20.48 6.29 7.93
N TYR A 140 20.70 5.14 8.55
CA TYR A 140 20.64 3.87 7.83
C TYR A 140 19.17 3.53 7.56
N ILE A 141 18.85 3.24 6.30
CA ILE A 141 17.54 2.74 5.89
C ILE A 141 17.69 1.23 5.78
N PRO A 142 16.99 0.43 6.60
CA PRO A 142 17.10 -1.02 6.53
C PRO A 142 16.66 -1.55 5.17
N ASP A 143 17.35 -2.59 4.69
CA ASP A 143 16.97 -3.18 3.42
C ASP A 143 15.78 -4.14 3.58
N PHE A 144 14.57 -3.59 3.39
CA PHE A 144 13.34 -4.37 3.46
C PHE A 144 13.23 -5.44 2.36
N LYS A 145 14.06 -5.41 1.31
CA LYS A 145 14.13 -6.47 0.30
C LYS A 145 14.64 -7.79 0.91
N MET A 146 15.36 -7.73 2.03
CA MET A 146 15.77 -8.91 2.81
C MET A 146 14.62 -9.53 3.62
N ALA A 147 13.57 -8.75 3.90
CA ALA A 147 12.39 -9.17 4.65
C ALA A 147 11.22 -9.59 3.76
N PHE A 148 11.16 -9.12 2.51
CA PHE A 148 10.00 -9.33 1.66
C PHE A 148 10.41 -9.62 0.23
N GLU A 149 9.84 -10.69 -0.32
CA GLU A 149 9.93 -10.98 -1.73
C GLU A 149 8.90 -10.17 -2.51
N HIS A 150 7.75 -9.79 -1.93
CA HIS A 150 6.69 -9.08 -2.68
C HIS A 150 6.25 -7.82 -1.95
N PHE A 151 6.07 -6.73 -2.70
CA PHE A 151 5.62 -5.44 -2.19
C PHE A 151 4.29 -5.06 -2.86
N CYS A 152 3.29 -4.79 -2.04
CA CYS A 152 2.00 -4.26 -2.44
C CYS A 152 1.86 -2.89 -1.77
N ILE A 153 2.07 -1.84 -2.56
CA ILE A 153 2.13 -0.47 -2.08
C ILE A 153 0.89 0.25 -2.58
N HIS A 154 0.02 0.62 -1.64
CA HIS A 154 -1.20 1.34 -1.96
C HIS A 154 -0.89 2.64 -2.71
N ALA A 155 -1.34 2.68 -3.95
CA ALA A 155 -1.18 3.84 -4.81
C ALA A 155 -2.26 4.89 -4.54
N GLY A 156 -2.01 5.80 -3.60
CA GLY A 156 -2.81 7.03 -3.46
C GLY A 156 -2.80 7.88 -4.75
N GLY A 157 -1.70 7.78 -5.48
CA GLY A 157 -1.42 8.35 -6.79
C GLY A 157 0.04 8.07 -7.16
N ARG A 158 0.46 8.45 -8.36
CA ARG A 158 1.83 8.17 -8.84
C ARG A 158 2.92 8.73 -7.94
N ALA A 159 2.76 9.96 -7.45
CA ALA A 159 3.76 10.61 -6.58
C ALA A 159 4.00 9.84 -5.27
N VAL A 160 2.98 9.14 -4.75
CA VAL A 160 3.11 8.30 -3.55
C VAL A 160 4.00 7.09 -3.85
N LEU A 161 3.79 6.44 -5.00
CA LEU A 161 4.62 5.31 -5.44
C LEU A 161 6.08 5.72 -5.64
N ASP A 162 6.31 6.84 -6.34
CA ASP A 162 7.65 7.35 -6.60
C ASP A 162 8.38 7.72 -5.29
N THR A 163 7.64 8.23 -4.30
CA THR A 163 8.18 8.54 -2.96
C THR A 163 8.56 7.27 -2.19
N ILE A 164 7.72 6.23 -2.23
CA ILE A 164 8.04 4.96 -1.56
C ILE A 164 9.22 4.27 -2.24
N GLU A 165 9.22 4.19 -3.57
CA GLU A 165 10.29 3.57 -4.34
C GLU A 165 11.64 4.15 -3.95
N LYS A 166 11.74 5.48 -3.89
CA LYS A 166 12.95 6.19 -3.48
C LYS A 166 13.31 5.93 -2.01
N ASN A 167 12.34 5.96 -1.10
CA ASN A 167 12.59 5.82 0.34
C ASN A 167 12.98 4.39 0.75
N LEU A 168 12.53 3.38 0.02
CA LEU A 168 12.81 1.97 0.30
C LEU A 168 13.83 1.36 -0.67
N GLU A 169 14.36 2.15 -1.59
CA GLU A 169 15.30 1.72 -2.64
C GLU A 169 14.79 0.46 -3.36
N LEU A 170 13.52 0.55 -3.80
CA LEU A 170 12.87 -0.50 -4.58
C LEU A 170 13.21 -0.33 -6.05
N ASN A 171 13.14 -1.44 -6.78
CA ASN A 171 13.35 -1.48 -8.23
C ASN A 171 12.01 -1.69 -8.96
N ASP A 172 12.06 -1.61 -10.29
CA ASP A 172 10.87 -1.78 -11.14
C ASP A 172 10.13 -3.09 -10.90
N TRP A 173 10.84 -4.19 -10.61
CA TRP A 173 10.22 -5.49 -10.34
C TRP A 173 9.33 -5.46 -9.09
N HIS A 174 9.77 -4.78 -8.02
CA HIS A 174 8.99 -4.59 -6.79
C HIS A 174 7.83 -3.61 -7.00
N MET A 175 8.04 -2.57 -7.81
CA MET A 175 7.04 -1.53 -8.05
C MET A 175 5.98 -1.92 -9.07
N GLU A 176 6.27 -2.88 -9.95
CA GLU A 176 5.39 -3.30 -11.05
C GLU A 176 3.95 -3.60 -10.60
N PRO A 177 3.68 -4.42 -9.56
CA PRO A 177 2.30 -4.71 -9.17
C PRO A 177 1.51 -3.45 -8.79
N SER A 178 2.15 -2.52 -8.09
CA SER A 178 1.54 -1.27 -7.63
C SER A 178 1.32 -0.29 -8.79
N ARG A 179 2.31 -0.16 -9.68
CA ARG A 179 2.23 0.70 -10.87
C ARG A 179 1.20 0.21 -11.88
N MET A 180 1.17 -1.10 -12.16
CA MET A 180 0.21 -1.68 -13.11
C MET A 180 -1.21 -1.66 -12.55
N THR A 181 -1.38 -1.89 -11.24
CA THR A 181 -2.68 -1.74 -10.59
C THR A 181 -3.20 -0.31 -10.71
N LEU A 182 -2.36 0.69 -10.39
CA LEU A 182 -2.73 2.10 -10.54
C LEU A 182 -3.06 2.45 -12.00
N ASN A 183 -2.28 1.96 -12.96
CA ASN A 183 -2.52 2.22 -14.38
C ASN A 183 -3.86 1.64 -14.86
N ARG A 184 -4.13 0.37 -14.54
CA ARG A 184 -5.29 -0.36 -15.06
C ARG A 184 -6.60 -0.05 -14.35
N TRP A 185 -6.54 0.17 -13.04
CA TRP A 185 -7.73 0.29 -12.18
C TRP A 185 -7.85 1.66 -11.50
N GLY A 186 -6.83 2.51 -11.57
CA GLY A 186 -6.76 3.74 -10.79
C GLY A 186 -6.62 3.48 -9.30
N ASN A 187 -6.90 4.49 -8.48
CA ASN A 187 -6.93 4.33 -7.03
C ASN A 187 -8.30 3.78 -6.59
N THR A 188 -8.40 2.47 -6.40
CA THR A 188 -9.61 1.81 -5.84
C THR A 188 -9.67 1.85 -4.31
N SER A 189 -9.01 2.83 -3.67
CA SER A 189 -8.99 3.00 -2.22
C SER A 189 -8.50 1.71 -1.52
N SER A 190 -9.20 1.26 -0.49
CA SER A 190 -8.80 0.10 0.33
C SER A 190 -8.66 -1.21 -0.44
N SER A 191 -9.30 -1.37 -1.61
CA SER A 191 -9.18 -2.60 -2.38
C SER A 191 -7.90 -2.71 -3.20
N SER A 192 -7.19 -1.61 -3.46
CA SER A 192 -6.03 -1.59 -4.37
C SER A 192 -4.94 -2.60 -3.96
N LEU A 193 -4.67 -2.73 -2.66
CA LEU A 193 -3.69 -3.69 -2.13
C LEU A 193 -4.02 -5.16 -2.46
N TRP A 194 -5.29 -5.50 -2.62
CA TRP A 194 -5.72 -6.84 -3.01
C TRP A 194 -5.51 -7.07 -4.50
N TYR A 195 -5.71 -6.05 -5.32
CA TYR A 195 -5.44 -6.11 -6.76
C TYR A 195 -3.94 -6.22 -7.02
N GLU A 196 -3.10 -5.55 -6.24
CA GLU A 196 -1.63 -5.63 -6.32
C GLU A 196 -1.12 -7.03 -5.93
N LEU A 197 -1.68 -7.62 -4.87
CA LEU A 197 -1.37 -9.00 -4.49
C LEU A 197 -1.83 -9.98 -5.58
N ALA A 198 -3.05 -9.78 -6.10
CA ALA A 198 -3.60 -10.59 -7.18
C ALA A 198 -2.76 -10.49 -8.47
N TYR A 199 -2.23 -9.30 -8.80
CA TYR A 199 -1.30 -9.13 -9.92
C TYR A 199 -0.05 -10.00 -9.74
N THR A 200 0.53 -9.99 -8.54
CA THR A 200 1.71 -10.77 -8.19
C THR A 200 1.46 -12.28 -8.30
N GLU A 201 0.27 -12.73 -7.87
CA GLU A 201 -0.19 -14.12 -8.05
C GLU A 201 -0.38 -14.47 -9.52
N ALA A 202 -1.01 -13.59 -10.31
CA ALA A 202 -1.28 -13.81 -11.72
C ALA A 202 0.01 -13.88 -12.55
N LYS A 203 1.06 -13.15 -12.15
CA LYS A 203 2.41 -13.28 -12.71
C LYS A 203 3.12 -14.58 -12.32
N GLY A 204 2.52 -15.41 -11.46
CA GLY A 204 3.14 -16.65 -10.99
C GLY A 204 4.37 -16.42 -10.10
N ARG A 205 4.48 -15.26 -9.46
CA ARG A 205 5.67 -14.88 -8.67
C ARG A 205 5.67 -15.47 -7.25
N VAL A 206 4.51 -15.87 -6.74
CA VAL A 206 4.34 -16.25 -5.33
C VAL A 206 4.63 -17.74 -5.12
N ARG A 207 5.72 -18.03 -4.42
CA ARG A 207 6.07 -19.38 -3.96
C ARG A 207 5.86 -19.55 -2.47
N ARG A 208 5.72 -20.80 -2.03
CA ARG A 208 5.60 -21.17 -0.63
C ARG A 208 6.76 -20.60 0.17
N GLY A 209 6.44 -19.99 1.31
CA GLY A 209 7.42 -19.38 2.19
C GLY A 209 7.71 -17.91 1.89
N HIS A 210 7.42 -17.42 0.68
CA HIS A 210 7.58 -16.00 0.36
C HIS A 210 6.72 -15.14 1.28
N ARG A 211 7.21 -13.94 1.57
CA ARG A 211 6.58 -12.91 2.37
C ARG A 211 6.17 -11.76 1.46
N ALA A 212 4.91 -11.36 1.58
CA ALA A 212 4.36 -10.20 0.92
C ALA A 212 4.06 -9.11 1.95
N TRP A 213 4.47 -7.89 1.66
CA TRP A 213 4.19 -6.72 2.48
C TRP A 213 3.17 -5.84 1.78
N GLN A 214 2.00 -5.71 2.40
CA GLN A 214 1.02 -4.69 2.05
C GLN A 214 1.26 -3.45 2.90
N ILE A 215 1.45 -2.30 2.26
CA ILE A 215 1.56 -1.00 2.92
C ILE A 215 0.54 -0.01 2.37
N ALA A 216 -0.29 0.54 3.25
CA ALA A 216 -1.32 1.50 2.90
C ALA A 216 -1.27 2.78 3.73
N PHE A 217 -1.60 3.89 3.06
CA PHE A 217 -1.80 5.17 3.69
C PHE A 217 -3.28 5.56 3.72
N GLY A 218 -3.67 6.34 4.71
CA GLY A 218 -5.03 6.86 4.81
C GLY A 218 -5.11 8.14 5.63
N SER A 219 -6.26 8.81 5.58
CA SER A 219 -6.52 10.04 6.33
C SER A 219 -6.31 9.85 7.84
N GLY A 220 -5.80 10.91 8.48
CA GLY A 220 -5.35 10.85 9.86
C GLY A 220 -4.08 11.65 10.11
N PHE A 221 -2.91 11.42 9.54
CA PHE A 221 -2.52 10.43 8.54
C PHE A 221 -2.13 9.10 9.19
N LYS A 222 -2.47 7.99 8.53
CA LYS A 222 -2.21 6.63 9.01
C LYS A 222 -1.31 5.91 8.02
N CYS A 223 -0.40 5.09 8.53
CA CYS A 223 0.33 4.12 7.73
C CYS A 223 0.09 2.73 8.33
N ASN A 224 -0.41 1.81 7.51
CA ASN A 224 -0.75 0.45 7.91
C ASN A 224 0.10 -0.53 7.12
N SER A 225 0.67 -1.50 7.82
CA SER A 225 1.46 -2.58 7.27
C SER A 225 0.82 -3.91 7.63
N ALA A 226 0.65 -4.79 6.64
CA ALA A 226 0.26 -6.18 6.84
C ALA A 226 1.30 -7.08 6.18
N VAL A 227 1.80 -8.04 6.95
CA VAL A 227 2.80 -9.00 6.52
C VAL A 227 2.16 -10.36 6.34
N TRP A 228 2.21 -10.85 5.11
CA TRP A 228 1.65 -12.13 4.72
C TRP A 228 2.76 -13.11 4.40
N ARG A 229 2.62 -14.36 4.83
CA ARG A 229 3.49 -15.46 4.41
C ARG A 229 2.70 -16.46 3.57
N ALA A 230 3.18 -16.74 2.37
CA ALA A 230 2.60 -17.75 1.49
C ALA A 230 2.76 -19.14 2.10
N LEU A 231 1.66 -19.87 2.26
CA LEU A 231 1.65 -21.22 2.83
C LEU A 231 1.81 -22.32 1.78
N LYS A 232 1.61 -21.97 0.51
CA LYS A 232 1.73 -22.83 -0.67
C LYS A 232 2.15 -22.02 -1.89
N ASP A 233 2.56 -22.71 -2.95
CA ASP A 233 2.78 -22.09 -4.26
C ASP A 233 1.43 -21.63 -4.84
N ILE A 234 1.38 -20.42 -5.38
CA ILE A 234 0.19 -19.88 -6.02
C ILE A 234 0.39 -19.98 -7.54
N HIS A 235 -0.30 -20.93 -8.15
CA HIS A 235 -0.25 -21.14 -9.60
C HIS A 235 -1.35 -20.35 -10.28
N PRO A 236 -1.04 -19.50 -11.28
CA PRO A 236 -2.04 -18.69 -11.98
C PRO A 236 -3.24 -19.50 -12.51
N SER A 237 -2.99 -20.73 -12.99
CA SER A 237 -4.02 -21.63 -13.51
C SER A 237 -5.07 -22.06 -12.49
N LYS A 238 -4.77 -21.99 -11.19
CA LYS A 238 -5.70 -22.34 -10.09
C LYS A 238 -6.47 -21.14 -9.55
N GLU A 239 -6.17 -19.94 -10.04
CA GLU A 239 -6.77 -18.68 -9.59
C GLU A 239 -7.80 -18.13 -10.59
N ALA A 240 -8.07 -18.88 -11.67
CA ALA A 240 -9.09 -18.55 -12.65
C ALA A 240 -10.47 -18.43 -11.98
N GLY A 241 -11.15 -17.31 -12.20
CA GLY A 241 -12.46 -16.99 -11.60
C GLY A 241 -12.42 -16.21 -10.28
N SER A 242 -11.28 -16.14 -9.59
CA SER A 242 -11.14 -15.34 -8.34
C SER A 242 -10.11 -14.22 -8.43
N ASN A 243 -9.24 -14.25 -9.42
CA ASN A 243 -8.19 -13.25 -9.61
C ASN A 243 -8.48 -12.39 -10.85
N PRO A 244 -8.64 -11.05 -10.71
CA PRO A 244 -9.11 -10.17 -11.79
C PRO A 244 -8.09 -9.98 -12.93
N TRP A 245 -6.85 -10.44 -12.75
CA TRP A 245 -5.79 -10.24 -13.73
C TRP A 245 -5.60 -11.42 -14.68
N ILE A 246 -6.03 -12.63 -14.34
CA ILE A 246 -5.64 -13.88 -15.04
C ILE A 246 -5.83 -13.80 -16.55
N GLU A 247 -6.94 -13.21 -17.00
CA GLU A 247 -7.29 -13.15 -18.42
C GLU A 247 -6.42 -12.15 -19.21
N GLU A 248 -5.92 -11.10 -18.57
CA GLU A 248 -5.19 -10.01 -19.24
C GLU A 248 -3.73 -9.84 -18.78
N ILE A 249 -3.25 -10.63 -17.81
CA ILE A 249 -1.93 -10.44 -17.19
C ILE A 249 -0.75 -10.53 -18.17
N HIS A 250 -0.95 -11.22 -19.30
CA HIS A 250 0.03 -11.35 -20.38
C HIS A 250 0.28 -10.03 -21.13
N ARG A 251 -0.62 -9.03 -20.99
CA ARG A 251 -0.50 -7.69 -21.60
C ARG A 251 0.32 -6.72 -20.77
N PHE A 252 0.73 -7.12 -19.57
CA PHE A 252 1.48 -6.29 -18.63
C PHE A 252 2.92 -6.81 -18.47
N PRO A 253 3.89 -6.00 -18.01
CA PRO A 253 3.75 -4.56 -17.77
C PRO A 253 3.58 -3.78 -19.08
N VAL A 254 2.88 -2.66 -19.00
CA VAL A 254 2.84 -1.66 -20.07
C VAL A 254 3.79 -0.52 -19.74
N GLU A 255 4.36 0.10 -20.76
CA GLU A 255 5.12 1.33 -20.57
C GLU A 255 4.16 2.47 -20.23
N VAL A 256 4.38 3.13 -19.09
CA VAL A 256 3.58 4.27 -18.65
C VAL A 256 4.42 5.53 -18.81
N PRO A 257 4.10 6.43 -19.76
CA PRO A 257 4.89 7.62 -20.01
C PRO A 257 5.06 8.47 -18.75
N LYS A 258 6.28 8.98 -18.54
CA LYS A 258 6.55 9.80 -17.36
C LYS A 258 5.88 11.18 -17.44
N VAL A 259 5.69 11.70 -18.65
CA VAL A 259 5.00 12.95 -18.98
C VAL A 259 4.37 12.74 -20.36
N GLU A 260 3.09 13.09 -20.51
CA GLU A 260 2.46 13.26 -21.83
C GLU A 260 2.19 14.74 -22.05
N SER A 261 2.60 15.25 -23.21
CA SER A 261 2.21 16.59 -23.65
C SER A 261 0.70 16.59 -23.90
N VAL A 262 -0.03 17.46 -23.20
CA VAL A 262 -1.44 17.73 -23.53
C VAL A 262 -1.44 18.42 -24.89
N VAL A 263 -1.72 17.67 -25.96
CA VAL A 263 -1.97 18.27 -27.28
C VAL A 263 -3.29 19.00 -27.14
N SER A 264 -3.25 20.33 -27.11
CA SER A 264 -4.45 21.14 -27.27
C SER A 264 -4.99 20.87 -28.67
N SER A 265 -6.07 20.08 -28.76
CA SER A 265 -6.83 20.00 -30.00
C SER A 265 -7.31 21.40 -30.38
N PRO A 266 -7.15 21.82 -31.65
CA PRO A 266 -7.63 23.13 -32.11
C PRO A 266 -9.16 23.25 -32.03
#